data_AF-A0A7V7JJT8-F1
#
_entry.id   AF-A0A7V7JJT8-F1
#
_cell.length_a   1.000
_cell.length_b   1.000
_cell.length_c   1.000
_cell.angle_alpha   90.00
_cell.angle_beta   90.00
_cell.angle_gamma   90.00
#
_symmetry.space_group_name_H-M   'P 1'
#
loop_
_entity.id
_entity.type
_entity.pdbx_description
1 polymer ?
#
loop_
_entity_poly.entity_id
_entity_poly.type
_entity_poly.pdbx_seq_one_letter_code
_entity_poly.pdbx_strand_id
1 'polypeptide(L)'
;MAVAAGAYSAHGGADGGAASQWLEKGARYQMYHALALLALAQWAEEAGRAGRLAGLLFCLGMLLFSGGLYAMALFSWPVVPLIPVGGVSFIGGWLCLGLAAWRAR
;
A
#
# COMPACT_ATOMS: atom_id res chain seq x y z
N MET A 1 1.20 9.26 -4.84
CA MET A 1 0.60 9.87 -3.62
C MET A 1 1.48 9.75 -2.39
N ALA A 2 2.14 8.61 -2.12
CA ALA A 2 2.96 8.41 -0.91
C ALA A 2 3.90 9.59 -0.56
N VAL A 3 4.73 10.05 -1.51
CA VAL A 3 5.67 11.17 -1.29
C VAL A 3 4.93 12.46 -0.94
N ALA A 4 3.89 12.81 -1.70
CA ALA A 4 3.10 14.02 -1.46
C ALA A 4 2.39 13.98 -0.10
N ALA A 5 1.74 12.85 0.24
CA ALA A 5 1.05 12.68 1.51
C ALA A 5 2.00 12.73 2.71
N GLY A 6 3.17 12.10 2.61
CA GLY A 6 4.21 12.14 3.64
C GLY A 6 4.79 13.54 3.82
N ALA A 7 5.12 14.24 2.72
CA ALA A 7 5.63 15.60 2.78
C ALA A 7 4.61 16.57 3.40
N TYR A 8 3.34 16.46 3.01
CA TYR A 8 2.24 17.27 3.55
C TYR A 8 2.02 17.02 5.04
N SER A 9 2.02 15.75 5.47
CA SER A 9 1.93 15.39 6.90
C SER A 9 3.10 15.94 7.72
N ALA A 10 4.33 15.87 7.20
CA ALA A 10 5.53 16.35 7.89
C ALA A 10 5.60 17.88 8.05
N HIS A 11 4.96 18.65 7.16
CA HIS A 11 4.98 20.12 7.19
C HIS A 11 3.68 20.73 7.75
N GLY A 12 2.91 19.96 8.52
CA GLY A 12 1.75 20.48 9.26
C GLY A 12 0.47 20.63 8.44
N GLY A 13 0.37 19.98 7.28
CA GLY A 13 -0.83 20.04 6.43
C GLY A 13 -2.09 19.39 7.03
N ALA A 14 -1.94 18.57 8.08
CA ALA A 14 -3.05 18.08 8.87
C ALA A 14 -2.78 18.45 10.33
N ASP A 15 -3.78 19.00 11.03
CA ASP A 15 -3.75 19.75 12.32
C ASP A 15 -3.08 19.06 13.54
N GLY A 16 -1.94 18.39 13.37
CA GLY A 16 -1.20 17.62 14.38
C GLY A 16 -1.93 16.38 14.93
N GLY A 17 -3.22 16.20 14.61
CA GLY A 17 -4.08 15.16 15.15
C GLY A 17 -4.09 13.84 14.36
N ALA A 18 -5.21 13.12 14.46
CA ALA A 18 -5.40 11.81 13.84
C ALA A 18 -5.19 11.83 12.31
N ALA A 19 -5.59 12.92 11.64
CA ALA A 19 -5.44 13.08 10.20
C ALA A 19 -3.96 13.04 9.75
N SER A 20 -3.04 13.67 10.50
CA SER A 20 -1.61 13.62 10.15
C SER A 20 -1.06 12.21 10.31
N GLN A 21 -1.45 11.51 11.39
CA GLN A 21 -1.05 10.13 11.62
C GLN A 21 -1.58 9.17 10.53
N TRP A 22 -2.79 9.41 10.02
CA TRP A 22 -3.35 8.62 8.92
C TRP A 22 -2.61 8.86 7.61
N LEU A 23 -2.28 10.11 7.28
CA LEU A 23 -1.49 10.44 6.10
C LEU A 23 -0.10 9.79 6.16
N GLU A 24 0.60 9.93 7.28
CA GLU A 24 1.93 9.33 7.47
C GLU A 24 1.87 7.81 7.36
N LYS A 25 0.89 7.17 8.02
CA LYS A 25 0.71 5.71 7.98
C LYS A 25 0.37 5.23 6.56
N GLY A 26 -0.56 5.90 5.88
CA GLY A 26 -0.90 5.60 4.49
C GLY A 26 0.32 5.75 3.57
N ALA A 27 1.07 6.84 3.72
CA ALA A 27 2.28 7.10 2.93
C ALA A 27 3.36 6.03 3.13
N ARG A 28 3.62 5.66 4.39
CA ARG A 28 4.60 4.62 4.74
C ARG A 28 4.22 3.26 4.16
N TYR A 29 2.97 2.82 4.36
CA TYR A 29 2.51 1.55 3.82
C TYR A 29 2.52 1.57 2.28
N GLN A 30 2.08 2.66 1.64
CA GLN A 30 2.15 2.77 0.19
C GLN A 30 3.60 2.69 -0.32
N MET A 31 4.56 3.31 0.36
CA MET A 31 5.97 3.26 -0.03
C MET A 31 6.56 1.85 0.05
N TYR A 32 6.31 1.11 1.14
CA TYR A 32 6.82 -0.25 1.30
C TYR A 32 6.33 -1.19 0.19
N HIS A 33 5.05 -1.07 -0.19
CA HIS A 33 4.48 -1.92 -1.24
C HIS A 33 4.86 -1.44 -2.65
N ALA A 34 5.12 -0.14 -2.84
CA ALA A 34 5.72 0.35 -4.09
C ALA A 34 7.14 -0.21 -4.29
N LEU A 35 7.96 -0.26 -3.24
CA LEU A 35 9.27 -0.91 -3.29
C LEU A 35 9.16 -2.41 -3.57
N ALA A 36 8.18 -3.11 -2.98
CA ALA A 36 7.90 -4.51 -3.27
C ALA A 36 7.49 -4.72 -4.75
N LEU A 37 6.70 -3.82 -5.33
CA LEU A 37 6.37 -3.83 -6.75
C LEU A 37 7.59 -3.60 -7.65
N LEU A 38 8.48 -2.67 -7.28
CA LEU A 38 9.73 -2.46 -8.01
C LEU A 38 10.63 -3.70 -7.98
N ALA A 39 10.72 -4.37 -6.82
CA ALA A 39 11.43 -5.64 -6.71
C ALA A 39 10.78 -6.73 -7.57
N LEU A 40 9.44 -6.85 -7.54
CA LEU A 40 8.68 -7.78 -8.38
C LEU A 40 8.87 -7.52 -9.88
N ALA A 41 9.05 -6.25 -10.29
CA ALA A 41 9.24 -5.91 -11.70
C ALA A 41 10.54 -6.45 -12.30
N GLN A 42 11.59 -6.68 -11.49
CA GLN A 42 12.91 -7.14 -11.97
C GLN A 42 12.93 -8.59 -12.51
N TRP A 43 11.89 -9.36 -12.20
CA TRP A 43 11.77 -10.81 -12.45
C TRP A 43 10.31 -11.18 -12.75
N ALA A 44 9.60 -10.26 -13.39
CA ALA A 44 8.17 -10.39 -13.64
C ALA A 44 7.85 -11.55 -14.60
N GLU A 45 8.80 -11.92 -15.47
CA GLU A 45 8.64 -13.04 -16.40
C GLU A 45 8.70 -14.38 -15.66
N GLU A 46 9.63 -14.52 -14.71
CA GLU A 46 9.85 -15.72 -13.91
C GLU A 46 8.82 -15.88 -12.79
N ALA A 47 8.31 -14.77 -12.26
CA ALA A 47 7.37 -14.78 -11.14
C ALA A 47 6.00 -15.41 -11.47
N GLY A 48 5.68 -15.56 -12.76
CA GLY A 48 4.51 -16.30 -13.24
C GLY A 48 3.17 -15.80 -12.68
N ARG A 49 2.21 -16.72 -12.47
CA ARG A 49 0.87 -16.38 -11.96
C ARG A 49 0.90 -15.81 -10.53
N ALA A 50 1.80 -16.32 -9.69
CA ALA A 50 1.94 -15.87 -8.30
C ALA A 50 2.46 -14.42 -8.23
N GLY A 51 3.44 -14.07 -9.05
CA GLY A 51 3.93 -12.69 -9.17
C GLY A 51 2.85 -11.72 -9.62
N ARG A 52 2.10 -12.06 -10.68
CA ARG A 52 0.97 -11.22 -11.16
C ARG A 52 -0.07 -10.99 -10.07
N LEU A 53 -0.41 -12.04 -9.31
CA LEU A 53 -1.34 -11.93 -8.20
C LEU A 53 -0.76 -11.06 -7.06
N ALA A 54 0.53 -11.20 -6.74
CA ALA A 54 1.20 -10.35 -5.75
C ALA A 54 1.10 -8.86 -6.14
N GLY A 55 1.40 -8.55 -7.40
CA GLY A 55 1.33 -7.18 -7.91
C GLY A 55 -0.09 -6.59 -7.82
N LEU A 56 -1.10 -7.36 -8.24
CA LEU A 56 -2.50 -6.95 -8.14
C LEU A 56 -2.93 -6.72 -6.69
N LEU A 57 -2.54 -7.60 -5.77
CA LEU A 57 -2.86 -7.50 -4.35
C LEU A 57 -2.18 -6.29 -3.69
N PHE A 58 -0.94 -5.96 -4.05
CA PHE A 58 -0.29 -4.74 -3.59
C PHE A 58 -0.99 -3.48 -4.12
N CYS A 59 -1.38 -3.45 -5.40
CA CYS A 59 -2.14 -2.33 -5.97
C CYS A 59 -3.50 -2.14 -5.29
N LEU A 60 -4.25 -3.23 -5.08
CA LEU A 60 -5.52 -3.20 -4.35
C LEU A 60 -5.33 -2.75 -2.90
N GLY A 61 -4.31 -3.26 -2.22
CA GLY A 61 -3.97 -2.83 -0.86
C GLY A 61 -3.63 -1.35 -0.79
N MET A 62 -2.84 -0.82 -1.73
CA MET A 62 -2.53 0.62 -1.78
C MET A 62 -3.78 1.47 -1.97
N LEU A 63 -4.70 1.06 -2.85
CA LEU A 63 -5.95 1.77 -3.08
C LEU A 63 -6.86 1.74 -1.84
N LEU A 64 -7.12 0.56 -1.27
CA LEU A 64 -8.09 0.39 -0.19
C LEU A 64 -7.56 0.84 1.18
N PHE A 65 -6.33 0.46 1.52
CA PHE A 65 -5.71 0.82 2.81
C PHE A 65 -5.18 2.25 2.79
N SER A 66 -4.27 2.56 1.86
CA SER A 66 -3.58 3.87 1.86
C SER A 66 -4.50 4.95 1.33
N GLY A 67 -5.21 4.69 0.22
CA GLY A 67 -6.24 5.59 -0.28
C GLY A 67 -7.39 5.82 0.71
N GLY A 68 -7.81 4.78 1.45
CA GLY A 68 -8.80 4.91 2.52
C GLY A 68 -8.35 5.85 3.64
N LEU A 69 -7.11 5.70 4.12
CA LEU A 69 -6.52 6.60 5.12
C LEU A 69 -6.40 8.05 4.60
N TYR A 70 -6.02 8.24 3.34
CA TYR A 70 -5.97 9.57 2.74
C TYR A 70 -7.36 10.19 2.62
N ALA A 71 -8.36 9.40 2.23
CA ALA A 71 -9.74 9.88 2.11
C ALA A 71 -10.32 10.29 3.47
N MET A 72 -10.03 9.54 4.53
CA MET A 72 -10.39 9.91 5.90
C MET A 72 -9.67 11.19 6.36
N ALA A 73 -8.38 11.34 6.03
CA ALA A 73 -7.58 12.47 6.50
C ALA A 73 -7.87 13.79 5.77
N LEU A 74 -8.11 13.74 4.45
CA LEU A 74 -8.26 14.94 3.61
C LEU A 74 -9.72 15.32 3.35
N PHE A 75 -10.62 14.33 3.32
CA PHE A 75 -12.02 14.54 2.94
C PHE A 75 -13.01 14.12 4.03
N SER A 76 -12.52 13.60 5.15
CA SER A 76 -13.35 13.07 6.26
C SER A 76 -14.37 12.01 5.81
N TRP A 77 -14.04 11.23 4.77
CA TRP A 77 -14.93 10.19 4.27
C TRP A 77 -14.98 8.98 5.22
N PRO A 78 -16.16 8.41 5.51
CA PRO A 78 -16.32 7.31 6.46
C PRO A 78 -15.98 5.93 5.85
N VAL A 79 -14.79 5.77 5.28
CA VAL A 79 -14.36 4.57 4.54
C VAL A 79 -13.58 3.56 5.39
N VAL A 80 -13.72 3.61 6.71
CA VAL A 80 -13.05 2.73 7.68
C VAL A 80 -13.13 1.23 7.30
N PRO A 81 -14.28 0.69 6.82
CA PRO A 81 -14.38 -0.73 6.47
C PRO A 81 -13.46 -1.18 5.32
N LEU A 82 -12.99 -0.26 4.47
CA LEU A 82 -12.10 -0.60 3.35
C LEU A 82 -10.66 -0.89 3.82
N ILE A 83 -10.24 -0.28 4.93
CA ILE A 83 -8.87 -0.35 5.42
C ILE A 83 -8.47 -1.79 5.80
N PRO A 84 -9.26 -2.56 6.58
CA PRO A 84 -8.96 -3.97 6.85
C PRO A 84 -8.85 -4.83 5.58
N VAL A 85 -9.70 -4.60 4.59
CA VAL A 85 -9.67 -5.33 3.30
C VAL A 85 -8.37 -5.03 2.55
N GLY A 86 -7.93 -3.77 2.55
CA GLY A 86 -6.63 -3.40 2.01
C GLY A 86 -5.46 -4.04 2.76
N GLY A 87 -5.56 -4.14 4.09
CA GLY A 87 -4.57 -4.85 4.92
C GLY A 87 -4.45 -6.34 4.58
N VAL A 88 -5.59 -7.03 4.42
CA VAL A 88 -5.62 -8.44 3.96
C VAL A 88 -5.03 -8.58 2.56
N SER A 89 -5.31 -7.62 1.67
CA SER A 89 -4.72 -7.59 0.33
C SER A 89 -3.19 -7.49 0.40
N PHE A 90 -2.64 -6.61 1.24
CA PHE A 90 -1.20 -6.53 1.45
C PHE A 90 -0.59 -7.84 1.97
N ILE A 91 -1.22 -8.49 2.96
CA ILE A 91 -0.76 -9.79 3.48
C ILE A 91 -0.73 -10.83 2.35
N GLY A 92 -1.82 -10.94 1.58
CA GLY A 92 -1.88 -11.84 0.43
C GLY A 92 -0.82 -11.54 -0.63
N GLY A 93 -0.54 -10.26 -0.86
CA GLY A 93 0.50 -9.80 -1.79
C GLY A 93 1.89 -10.30 -1.38
N TRP A 94 2.26 -10.16 -0.11
CA TRP A 94 3.53 -10.65 0.42
C TRP A 94 3.64 -12.18 0.36
N LEU A 95 2.56 -12.90 0.69
CA LEU A 95 2.52 -14.36 0.58
C LEU A 95 2.72 -14.80 -0.88
N CYS A 96 2.05 -14.15 -1.84
CA CYS A 96 2.20 -14.45 -3.25
C CYS A 96 3.60 -14.10 -3.78
N LEU A 97 4.19 -12.99 -3.32
CA LEU A 97 5.56 -12.60 -3.68
C LEU A 97 6.57 -13.62 -3.17
N GLY A 98 6.45 -14.06 -1.91
CA GLY A 98 7.31 -15.10 -1.34
C GLY A 98 7.18 -16.44 -2.06
N LEU A 99 5.96 -16.80 -2.47
CA LEU A 99 5.70 -18.01 -3.25
C LEU A 99 6.27 -17.92 -4.68
N ALA A 100 6.17 -16.75 -5.32
CA ALA A 100 6.79 -16.51 -6.61
C ALA A 100 8.32 -16.63 -6.51
N ALA A 101 8.91 -16.00 -5.48
CA ALA A 101 10.34 -16.07 -5.19
C ALA A 101 10.84 -17.49 -4.96
N TRP A 102 10.08 -18.31 -4.23
CA TRP A 102 10.45 -19.69 -3.95
C TRP A 102 10.39 -20.59 -5.20
N ARG A 103 9.46 -20.33 -6.11
CA ARG A 103 9.31 -21.09 -7.37
C ARG A 103 10.24 -20.65 -8.50
N ALA A 104 10.77 -19.43 -8.41
CA ALA A 104 11.75 -18.90 -9.36
C ALA A 104 13.19 -19.31 -9.04
N ARG A 105 13.42 -19.99 -7.89
CA ARG A 105 14.67 -20.67 -7.55
C ARG A 105 14.68 -22.07 -8.12
#